data_AF-W4RTI0-F1
#
_entry.id   AF-W4RTI0-F1
#
_cell.length_a   1.000
_cell.length_b   1.000
_cell.length_c   1.000
_cell.angle_alpha   90.00
_cell.angle_beta   90.00
_cell.angle_gamma   90.00
#
_symmetry.space_group_name_H-M   'P 1'
#
loop_
_entity.id
_entity.type
_entity.pdbx_description
1 polymer ?
#
loop_
_entity_poly.entity_id
_entity_poly.type
_entity_poly.pdbx_seq_one_letter_code
_entity_poly.pdbx_strand_id
1 'polypeptide(L)'
;MRVIKLDLKNSIGLAATYGSISIVTYGAAITFLDESGTSYEGFMNALVVLMESPAILVSLLLLKIAESRKNLPVYSTRNLGFIPVSSNLIDKEVLRESIFGKSVLLLVGSLLIGWALGESAVPMVKPLFIDLYSSVLILFLLNMGLIAGKRLAEVKKHGVKLLVFGLFTPLLFGSLGVLVGDIVGLSLGGVTLMGVLAGSASYIAAPAALKTSVPEANPSIYLGLSLGVTFPFNLIIGIPAYYEIAKWIQ
;
A
#
# COMPACT_ATOMS: atom_id res chain seq x y z
N MET A 1 11.82 12.46 -4.66
CA MET A 1 11.94 12.28 -6.13
C MET A 1 13.08 13.05 -6.77
N ARG A 2 13.16 14.39 -6.64
CA ARG A 2 14.27 15.20 -7.22
C ARG A 2 15.68 14.74 -6.78
N VAL A 3 15.83 14.30 -5.53
CA VAL A 3 17.07 13.73 -4.98
C VAL A 3 17.51 12.43 -5.70
N ILE A 4 16.53 11.63 -6.11
CA ILE A 4 16.72 10.36 -6.83
C ILE A 4 16.83 10.60 -8.35
N LYS A 5 16.54 11.82 -8.84
CA LYS A 5 16.55 12.22 -10.26
C LYS A 5 15.62 11.38 -11.15
N LEU A 6 14.45 10.98 -10.62
CA LEU A 6 13.39 10.35 -11.40
C LEU A 6 12.58 11.39 -12.18
N ASP A 7 12.15 11.04 -13.38
CA ASP A 7 11.14 11.81 -14.11
C ASP A 7 9.78 11.73 -13.40
N LEU A 8 8.85 12.58 -13.86
CA LEU A 8 7.53 12.71 -13.24
C LEU A 8 6.72 11.41 -13.28
N LYS A 9 6.73 10.68 -14.40
CA LYS A 9 5.88 9.49 -14.57
C LYS A 9 6.35 8.35 -13.69
N ASN A 10 7.67 8.12 -13.64
CA ASN A 10 8.25 7.18 -12.69
C ASN A 10 8.08 7.62 -11.23
N SER A 11 8.06 8.93 -10.98
CA SER A 11 7.78 9.45 -9.65
C SER A 11 6.35 9.14 -9.19
N ILE A 12 5.37 9.30 -10.08
CA ILE A 12 3.97 8.93 -9.83
C ILE A 12 3.83 7.42 -9.65
N GLY A 13 4.57 6.63 -10.45
CA GLY A 13 4.59 5.18 -10.31
C GLY A 13 4.96 4.72 -8.89
N LEU A 14 6.05 5.25 -8.33
CA LEU A 14 6.41 4.91 -6.94
C LEU A 14 5.44 5.54 -5.91
N ALA A 15 4.91 6.73 -6.16
CA ALA A 15 3.93 7.33 -5.24
C ALA A 15 2.64 6.49 -5.16
N ALA A 16 2.19 5.92 -6.29
CA ALA A 16 1.04 5.03 -6.33
C ALA A 16 1.33 3.71 -5.61
N THR A 17 2.53 3.12 -5.79
CA THR A 17 2.86 1.85 -5.15
C THR A 17 3.16 1.99 -3.67
N TYR A 18 4.02 2.93 -3.26
CA TYR A 18 4.38 3.16 -1.85
C TYR A 18 3.37 3.96 -1.05
N GLY A 19 2.42 4.62 -1.70
CA GLY A 19 1.27 5.24 -1.04
C GLY A 19 0.15 4.24 -0.75
N SER A 20 0.19 3.07 -1.39
CA SER A 20 -0.81 2.00 -1.29
C SER A 20 -0.25 0.81 -0.51
N ILE A 21 -1.12 -0.14 -0.16
CA ILE A 21 -0.79 -1.21 0.78
C ILE A 21 -0.46 -2.54 0.07
N SER A 22 0.07 -3.50 0.82
CA SER A 22 0.19 -4.90 0.38
C SER A 22 -0.66 -5.82 1.25
N ILE A 23 -1.71 -6.40 0.65
CA ILE A 23 -2.54 -7.44 1.31
C ILE A 23 -1.72 -8.65 1.75
N VAL A 24 -0.62 -8.92 1.07
CA VAL A 24 0.22 -10.10 1.32
C VAL A 24 1.17 -9.83 2.48
N THR A 25 1.76 -8.63 2.55
CA THR A 25 2.55 -8.22 3.71
C THR A 25 1.66 -8.12 4.95
N TYR A 26 0.44 -7.59 4.79
CA TYR A 26 -0.58 -7.61 5.84
C TYR A 26 -0.90 -9.04 6.27
N GLY A 27 -1.09 -9.95 5.33
CA GLY A 27 -1.35 -11.36 5.60
C GLY A 27 -0.24 -12.07 6.38
N ALA A 28 1.01 -11.84 5.99
CA ALA A 28 2.15 -12.35 6.74
C ALA A 28 2.23 -11.75 8.15
N ALA A 29 1.84 -10.48 8.34
CA ALA A 29 1.79 -9.86 9.65
C ALA A 29 0.68 -10.44 10.54
N ILE A 30 -0.47 -10.77 9.97
CA ILE A 30 -1.54 -11.50 10.65
C ILE A 30 -1.01 -12.85 11.14
N THR A 31 -0.39 -13.64 10.26
CA THR A 31 0.22 -14.92 10.66
C THR A 31 1.27 -14.75 11.75
N PHE A 32 2.14 -13.73 11.65
CA PHE A 32 3.12 -13.41 12.69
C PHE A 32 2.46 -13.09 14.04
N LEU A 33 1.41 -12.28 14.05
CA LEU A 33 0.69 -11.92 15.28
C LEU A 33 -0.04 -13.12 15.88
N ASP A 34 -0.72 -13.91 15.05
CA ASP A 34 -1.42 -15.14 15.47
C ASP A 34 -0.42 -16.15 16.09
N GLU A 35 0.75 -16.35 15.47
CA GLU A 35 1.82 -17.22 16.02
C GLU A 35 2.42 -16.67 17.32
N SER A 36 2.48 -15.35 17.47
CA SER A 36 2.93 -14.69 18.70
C SER A 36 1.87 -14.64 19.81
N GLY A 37 0.63 -15.05 19.52
CA GLY A 37 -0.51 -14.91 20.43
C GLY A 37 -0.94 -13.47 20.71
N THR A 38 -0.59 -12.52 19.82
CA THR A 38 -0.94 -11.11 19.97
C THR A 38 -2.27 -10.82 19.29
N SER A 39 -3.26 -10.34 20.04
CA SER A 39 -4.56 -9.94 19.50
C SER A 39 -4.50 -8.59 18.77
N TYR A 40 -5.44 -8.39 17.84
CA TYR A 40 -5.65 -7.17 17.06
C TYR A 40 -7.13 -6.99 16.76
N GLU A 41 -7.52 -5.79 16.32
CA GLU A 41 -8.92 -5.48 16.03
C GLU A 41 -9.40 -6.17 14.75
N GLY A 42 -10.57 -6.80 14.81
CA GLY A 42 -11.15 -7.48 13.64
C GLY A 42 -11.43 -6.55 12.44
N PHE A 43 -11.59 -5.24 12.67
CA PHE A 43 -11.79 -4.26 11.60
C PHE A 43 -10.51 -3.96 10.81
N MET A 44 -9.32 -4.38 11.27
CA MET A 44 -8.06 -4.13 10.54
C MET A 44 -8.09 -4.70 9.12
N ASN A 45 -8.82 -5.80 8.91
CA ASN A 45 -9.03 -6.39 7.58
C ASN A 45 -9.75 -5.44 6.62
N ALA A 46 -10.66 -4.61 7.12
CA ALA A 46 -11.36 -3.62 6.31
C ALA A 46 -10.46 -2.44 5.92
N LEU A 47 -9.50 -2.07 6.79
CA LEU A 47 -8.56 -0.98 6.51
C LEU A 47 -7.68 -1.26 5.29
N VAL A 48 -7.33 -2.52 5.04
CA VAL A 48 -6.59 -2.94 3.83
C VAL A 48 -7.26 -2.38 2.57
N VAL A 49 -8.55 -2.68 2.38
CA VAL A 49 -9.30 -2.28 1.18
C VAL A 49 -9.53 -0.77 1.18
N LEU A 50 -9.84 -0.19 2.34
CA LEU A 50 -10.09 1.25 2.47
C LEU A 50 -8.86 2.09 2.16
N MET A 51 -7.65 1.61 2.44
CA MET A 51 -6.40 2.33 2.18
C MET A 51 -5.91 2.16 0.74
N GLU A 52 -6.30 1.09 0.06
CA GLU A 52 -5.81 0.78 -1.29
C GLU A 52 -6.33 1.76 -2.36
N SER A 53 -7.64 2.03 -2.38
CA SER A 53 -8.26 2.89 -3.41
C SER A 53 -7.87 4.38 -3.31
N PRO A 54 -7.88 5.03 -2.12
CA PRO A 54 -7.51 6.44 -2.00
C PRO A 54 -6.05 6.70 -2.42
N ALA A 55 -5.14 5.77 -2.12
CA ALA A 55 -3.75 5.90 -2.49
C ALA A 55 -3.55 6.00 -4.01
N ILE A 56 -4.21 5.10 -4.75
CA ILE A 56 -4.17 5.09 -6.22
C ILE A 56 -4.76 6.40 -6.75
N LEU A 57 -5.89 6.86 -6.20
CA LEU A 57 -6.48 8.14 -6.63
C LEU A 57 -5.58 9.33 -6.42
N VAL A 58 -5.03 9.47 -5.22
CA VAL A 58 -4.18 10.62 -4.87
C VAL A 58 -2.98 10.66 -5.81
N SER A 59 -2.40 9.51 -6.16
CA SER A 59 -1.30 9.45 -7.13
C SER A 59 -1.70 9.96 -8.52
N LEU A 60 -2.86 9.57 -9.03
CA LEU A 60 -3.35 10.02 -10.36
C LEU A 60 -3.78 11.49 -10.35
N LEU A 61 -4.38 11.95 -9.25
CA LEU A 61 -4.71 13.36 -9.05
C LEU A 61 -3.45 14.22 -9.06
N LEU A 62 -2.40 13.80 -8.36
CA LEU A 62 -1.11 14.49 -8.35
C LEU A 62 -0.49 14.56 -9.75
N LEU A 63 -0.64 13.50 -10.56
CA LEU A 63 -0.21 13.52 -11.97
C LEU A 63 -0.98 14.58 -12.77
N LYS A 64 -2.33 14.58 -12.70
CA LYS A 64 -3.18 15.54 -13.42
C LYS A 64 -2.86 16.99 -13.04
N ILE A 65 -2.60 17.25 -11.75
CA ILE A 65 -2.16 18.56 -11.25
C ILE A 65 -0.78 18.93 -11.82
N ALA A 66 0.17 18.01 -11.81
CA ALA A 66 1.53 18.27 -12.30
C ALA A 66 1.58 18.55 -13.80
N GLU A 67 0.74 17.87 -14.60
CA GLU A 67 0.63 18.09 -16.05
C GLU A 67 -0.11 19.40 -16.37
N SER A 68 -1.17 19.73 -15.63
CA SER A 68 -1.90 20.99 -15.80
C SER A 68 -0.99 22.20 -15.57
N ARG A 69 -0.02 22.09 -14.65
CA ARG A 69 0.99 23.14 -14.42
C ARG A 69 1.99 23.33 -15.55
N LYS A 70 2.25 22.31 -16.38
CA LYS A 70 3.12 22.44 -17.57
C LYS A 70 2.44 23.16 -18.74
N ASN A 71 1.11 23.18 -18.77
CA ASN A 71 0.31 23.81 -19.83
C ASN A 71 -0.10 25.27 -19.51
N LEU A 72 0.36 25.84 -18.40
CA LEU A 72 0.21 27.26 -18.11
C LEU A 72 1.35 28.05 -18.78
N PRO A 73 1.08 29.13 -19.55
CA PRO A 73 2.13 29.97 -20.09
C PRO A 73 2.95 30.57 -18.93
N VAL A 74 4.26 30.45 -19.03
CA VAL A 74 5.23 30.92 -18.02
C VAL A 74 5.21 32.44 -17.99
N TYR A 75 4.36 33.03 -17.14
CA TYR A 75 4.60 34.37 -16.61
C TYR A 75 5.25 34.22 -15.23
N SER A 76 6.54 34.57 -15.20
CA SER A 76 7.36 34.65 -13.99
C SER A 76 6.77 35.67 -13.01
N THR A 77 5.99 35.20 -12.04
CA THR A 77 5.80 35.93 -10.77
C THR A 77 5.84 34.96 -9.61
N ARG A 78 6.87 35.16 -8.81
CA ARG A 78 7.30 34.38 -7.66
C ARG A 78 6.43 34.70 -6.45
N ASN A 79 5.14 34.32 -6.47
CA ASN A 79 4.28 34.42 -5.29
C ASN A 79 3.91 33.02 -4.80
N LEU A 80 4.26 32.73 -3.55
CA LEU A 80 3.72 31.63 -2.75
C LEU A 80 2.22 31.90 -2.52
N GLY A 81 1.40 31.58 -3.51
CA GLY A 81 -0.06 31.68 -3.42
C GLY A 81 -0.68 30.30 -3.22
N PHE A 82 -1.59 30.19 -2.26
CA PHE A 82 -2.53 29.07 -2.18
C PHE A 82 -3.25 28.96 -3.53
N ILE A 83 -2.97 27.90 -4.27
CA ILE A 83 -3.60 27.65 -5.56
C ILE A 83 -5.02 27.19 -5.27
N PRO A 84 -6.07 27.89 -5.76
CA PRO A 84 -7.42 27.41 -5.63
C PRO A 84 -7.52 26.06 -6.35
N VAL A 85 -7.93 25.02 -5.63
CA VAL A 85 -8.23 23.70 -6.19
C VAL A 85 -9.41 23.89 -7.14
N SER A 86 -9.13 24.07 -8.43
CA SER A 86 -10.17 24.16 -9.47
C SER A 86 -11.01 22.88 -9.42
N SER A 87 -12.33 23.05 -9.41
CA SER A 87 -13.34 22.00 -9.29
C SER A 87 -13.32 20.94 -10.40
N ASN A 88 -12.48 21.10 -11.43
CA ASN A 88 -12.30 20.15 -12.54
C ASN A 88 -11.14 19.13 -12.33
N LEU A 89 -10.45 19.17 -11.18
CA LEU A 89 -9.34 18.24 -10.91
C LEU A 89 -9.79 16.87 -10.42
N ILE A 90 -10.88 16.80 -9.66
CA ILE A 90 -11.45 15.53 -9.19
C ILE A 90 -12.58 15.12 -10.14
N ASP A 91 -12.27 14.22 -11.07
CA ASP A 91 -13.28 13.69 -11.98
C ASP A 91 -14.35 12.94 -11.20
N LYS A 92 -15.62 13.17 -11.55
CA LYS A 92 -16.76 12.47 -10.93
C LYS A 92 -16.61 10.95 -11.05
N GLU A 93 -16.01 10.51 -12.15
CA GLU A 93 -15.72 9.10 -12.42
C GLU A 93 -14.65 8.54 -11.48
N VAL A 94 -13.60 9.31 -11.19
CA VAL A 94 -12.52 8.94 -10.27
C VAL A 94 -13.02 8.81 -8.82
N LEU A 95 -13.86 9.75 -8.38
CA LEU A 95 -14.56 9.69 -7.10
C LEU A 95 -15.48 8.47 -7.03
N ARG A 96 -16.25 8.21 -8.09
CA ARG A 96 -17.16 7.06 -8.17
C ARG A 96 -16.40 5.75 -8.11
N GLU A 97 -15.31 5.61 -8.84
CA GLU A 97 -14.49 4.39 -8.88
C GLU A 97 -13.92 4.05 -7.50
N SER A 98 -13.58 5.04 -6.68
CA SER A 98 -13.01 4.78 -5.34
C SER A 98 -14.00 4.52 -4.24
N ILE A 99 -15.21 5.04 -4.38
CA ILE A 99 -16.29 4.76 -3.42
C ILE A 99 -17.03 3.47 -3.83
N PHE A 100 -17.18 3.21 -5.13
CA PHE A 100 -17.97 2.10 -5.67
C PHE A 100 -17.12 1.08 -6.45
N GLY A 101 -15.82 1.02 -6.18
CA GLY A 101 -14.93 0.04 -6.79
C GLY A 101 -15.35 -1.39 -6.43
N LYS A 102 -15.07 -2.35 -7.32
CA LYS A 102 -15.46 -3.76 -7.11
C LYS A 102 -14.98 -4.31 -5.76
N SER A 103 -13.76 -3.97 -5.34
CA SER A 103 -13.20 -4.38 -4.04
C SER A 103 -13.97 -3.78 -2.87
N VAL A 104 -14.33 -2.50 -2.94
CA VAL A 104 -15.13 -1.81 -1.91
C VAL A 104 -16.54 -2.39 -1.84
N LEU A 105 -17.18 -2.64 -2.99
CA LEU A 105 -18.49 -3.30 -3.04
C LEU A 105 -18.44 -4.71 -2.44
N LEU A 106 -17.39 -5.48 -2.72
CA LEU A 106 -17.19 -6.79 -2.11
C LEU A 106 -16.96 -6.70 -0.61
N LEU A 107 -16.19 -5.72 -0.13
CA LEU A 107 -15.98 -5.47 1.31
C LEU A 107 -17.29 -5.09 2.01
N VAL A 108 -18.03 -4.12 1.46
CA VAL A 108 -19.30 -3.67 2.05
C VAL A 108 -20.31 -4.82 2.01
N GLY A 109 -20.39 -5.55 0.91
CA GLY A 109 -21.25 -6.72 0.78
C GLY A 109 -20.91 -7.82 1.79
N SER A 110 -19.63 -8.18 1.94
CA SER A 110 -19.21 -9.19 2.91
C SER A 110 -19.41 -8.74 4.36
N LEU A 111 -19.21 -7.45 4.65
CA LEU A 111 -19.47 -6.88 5.97
C LEU A 111 -20.96 -6.90 6.31
N LEU A 112 -21.84 -6.57 5.36
CA LEU A 112 -23.29 -6.65 5.55
C LEU A 112 -23.76 -8.09 5.77
N ILE A 113 -23.21 -9.05 5.02
CA ILE A 113 -23.50 -10.47 5.22
C ILE A 113 -23.00 -10.93 6.59
N GLY A 114 -21.78 -10.54 6.98
CA GLY A 114 -21.21 -10.85 8.29
C GLY A 114 -21.99 -10.21 9.44
N TRP A 115 -22.51 -9.01 9.26
CA TRP A 115 -23.37 -8.34 10.24
C TRP A 115 -24.74 -9.01 10.37
N ALA A 116 -25.34 -9.44 9.26
CA ALA A 116 -26.64 -10.09 9.25
C ALA A 116 -26.60 -11.53 9.80
N LEU A 117 -25.54 -12.29 9.49
CA LEU A 117 -25.42 -13.71 9.85
C LEU A 117 -24.56 -13.96 11.09
N GLY A 118 -23.63 -13.07 11.43
CA GLY A 118 -22.72 -13.22 12.56
C GLY A 118 -21.94 -14.54 12.51
N GLU A 119 -21.78 -15.17 13.68
CA GLU A 119 -21.05 -16.44 13.84
C GLU A 119 -21.66 -17.61 13.07
N SER A 120 -22.94 -17.55 12.70
CA SER A 120 -23.61 -18.63 11.95
C SER A 120 -23.04 -18.84 10.54
N ALA A 121 -22.40 -17.81 9.97
CA ALA A 121 -21.72 -17.91 8.68
C ALA A 121 -20.31 -18.53 8.78
N VAL A 122 -19.70 -18.55 9.97
CA VAL A 122 -18.30 -18.96 10.16
C VAL A 122 -18.04 -20.40 9.69
N PRO A 123 -18.86 -21.41 10.05
CA PRO A 123 -18.62 -22.78 9.58
C PRO A 123 -18.63 -22.93 8.05
N MET A 124 -19.39 -22.08 7.35
CA MET A 124 -19.48 -22.10 5.89
C MET A 124 -18.23 -21.50 5.22
N VAL A 125 -17.66 -20.43 5.78
CA VAL A 125 -16.51 -19.72 5.18
C VAL A 125 -15.16 -20.23 5.70
N LYS A 126 -15.12 -20.79 6.91
CA LYS A 126 -13.90 -21.23 7.60
C LYS A 126 -13.00 -22.15 6.76
N PRO A 127 -13.50 -23.19 6.07
CA PRO A 127 -12.62 -24.09 5.31
C PRO A 127 -11.80 -23.34 4.26
N LEU A 128 -12.41 -22.40 3.54
CA LEU A 128 -11.75 -21.68 2.45
C LEU A 128 -10.93 -20.49 2.94
N PHE A 129 -11.49 -19.67 3.85
CA PHE A 129 -10.92 -18.37 4.19
C PHE A 129 -10.02 -18.40 5.44
N ILE A 130 -10.13 -19.41 6.29
CA ILE A 130 -9.34 -19.54 7.53
C ILE A 130 -8.41 -20.75 7.41
N ASP A 131 -8.94 -21.95 7.23
CA ASP A 131 -8.14 -23.18 7.28
C ASP A 131 -7.14 -23.27 6.10
N LEU A 132 -7.55 -22.86 4.91
CA LEU A 132 -6.72 -22.85 3.71
C LEU A 132 -5.82 -21.61 3.58
N TYR A 133 -5.98 -20.60 4.44
CA TYR A 133 -5.31 -19.31 4.31
C TYR A 133 -3.78 -19.44 4.27
N SER A 134 -3.19 -20.07 5.28
CA SER A 134 -1.73 -20.22 5.38
C SER A 134 -1.15 -21.04 4.22
N SER A 135 -1.86 -22.07 3.76
CA SER A 135 -1.43 -22.89 2.62
C SER A 135 -1.41 -22.08 1.32
N VAL A 136 -2.46 -21.29 1.07
CA VAL A 136 -2.52 -20.39 -0.10
C VAL A 136 -1.47 -19.29 0.01
N LEU A 137 -1.28 -18.73 1.21
CA LEU A 137 -0.27 -17.72 1.48
C LEU A 137 1.13 -18.25 1.17
N ILE A 138 1.49 -19.46 1.59
CA ILE A 138 2.81 -20.06 1.31
C ILE A 138 3.04 -20.19 -0.20
N LEU A 139 2.08 -20.73 -0.96
CA LEU A 139 2.20 -20.84 -2.42
C LEU A 139 2.33 -19.48 -3.08
N PHE A 140 1.60 -18.49 -2.57
CA PHE A 140 1.65 -17.13 -3.05
C PHE A 140 3.00 -16.46 -2.75
N LEU A 141 3.51 -16.59 -1.52
CA LEU A 141 4.83 -16.10 -1.09
C LEU A 141 5.94 -16.74 -1.92
N LEU A 142 5.85 -18.04 -2.23
CA LEU A 142 6.79 -18.73 -3.10
C LEU A 142 6.79 -18.11 -4.51
N ASN A 143 5.62 -17.95 -5.13
CA ASN A 143 5.51 -17.33 -6.44
C ASN A 143 6.03 -15.88 -6.46
N MET A 144 5.68 -15.08 -5.43
CA MET A 144 6.19 -13.72 -5.30
C MET A 144 7.70 -13.69 -5.05
N GLY A 145 8.25 -14.64 -4.31
CA GLY A 145 9.70 -14.81 -4.14
C GLY A 145 10.42 -15.09 -5.46
N LEU A 146 9.84 -15.94 -6.31
CA LEU A 146 10.36 -16.21 -7.66
C LEU A 146 10.31 -14.96 -8.54
N ILE A 147 9.21 -14.20 -8.51
CA ILE A 147 9.08 -12.95 -9.27
C ILE A 147 10.07 -11.90 -8.76
N ALA A 148 10.18 -11.73 -7.45
CA ALA A 148 11.12 -10.83 -6.81
C ALA A 148 12.56 -11.16 -7.19
N GLY A 149 12.95 -12.44 -7.16
CA GLY A 149 14.27 -12.91 -7.58
C GLY A 149 14.59 -12.56 -9.03
N LYS A 150 13.63 -12.74 -9.95
CA LYS A 150 13.78 -12.36 -11.37
C LYS A 150 13.93 -10.84 -11.54
N ARG A 151 13.25 -10.04 -10.72
CA ARG A 151 13.27 -8.56 -10.78
C ARG A 151 14.45 -7.92 -10.06
N LEU A 152 15.12 -8.64 -9.14
CA LEU A 152 16.23 -8.10 -8.34
C LEU A 152 17.40 -7.61 -9.22
N ALA A 153 17.67 -8.30 -10.33
CA ALA A 153 18.69 -7.90 -11.29
C ALA A 153 18.35 -6.58 -12.00
N GLU A 154 17.06 -6.29 -12.21
CA GLU A 154 16.60 -5.03 -12.82
C GLU A 154 16.78 -3.86 -11.84
N VAL A 155 16.50 -4.06 -10.55
CA VAL A 155 16.69 -3.01 -9.52
C VAL A 155 18.13 -2.52 -9.46
N LYS A 156 19.11 -3.44 -9.57
CA LYS A 156 20.54 -3.10 -9.59
C LYS A 156 20.90 -2.12 -10.72
N LYS A 157 20.19 -2.16 -11.85
CA LYS A 157 20.42 -1.26 -12.99
C LYS A 157 20.00 0.18 -12.72
N HIS A 158 19.05 0.39 -11.80
CA HIS A 158 18.52 1.72 -11.49
C HIS A 158 19.27 2.43 -10.35
N GLY A 159 20.30 1.79 -9.78
CA GLY A 159 21.30 2.39 -8.90
C GLY A 159 20.95 2.38 -7.40
N VAL A 160 21.98 2.59 -6.59
CA VAL A 160 21.93 2.48 -5.11
C VAL A 160 20.88 3.40 -4.48
N LYS A 161 20.60 4.57 -5.07
CA LYS A 161 19.63 5.53 -4.54
C LYS A 161 18.21 4.96 -4.44
N LEU A 162 17.80 4.16 -5.43
CA LEU A 162 16.49 3.53 -5.42
C LEU A 162 16.43 2.38 -4.42
N LEU A 163 17.50 1.60 -4.29
CA LEU A 163 17.60 0.56 -3.27
C LEU A 163 17.49 1.15 -1.86
N VAL A 164 18.21 2.24 -1.58
CA VAL A 164 18.10 2.96 -0.30
C VAL A 164 16.68 3.46 -0.08
N PHE A 165 16.02 4.01 -1.10
CA PHE A 165 14.62 4.41 -1.00
C PHE A 165 13.71 3.24 -0.64
N GLY A 166 13.86 2.09 -1.30
CA GLY A 166 13.03 0.90 -1.05
C GLY A 166 13.23 0.27 0.33
N LEU A 167 14.39 0.47 0.97
CA LEU A 167 14.66 0.01 2.34
C LEU A 167 14.26 1.03 3.40
N PHE A 168 14.50 2.31 3.13
CA PHE A 168 14.25 3.39 4.09
C PHE A 168 12.76 3.75 4.18
N THR A 169 12.05 3.77 3.06
CA THR A 169 10.65 4.20 3.01
C THR A 169 9.73 3.33 3.88
N PRO A 170 9.84 1.98 3.88
CA PRO A 170 9.09 1.13 4.79
C PRO A 170 9.33 1.46 6.26
N LEU A 171 10.59 1.62 6.67
CA LEU A 171 10.93 1.96 8.05
C LEU A 171 10.34 3.32 8.45
N LEU A 172 10.46 4.32 7.58
CA LEU A 172 9.93 5.66 7.85
C LEU A 172 8.41 5.63 7.98
N PHE A 173 7.69 5.14 6.97
CA PHE A 173 6.23 5.18 6.95
C PHE A 173 5.61 4.17 7.89
N GLY A 174 6.23 3.00 8.08
CA GLY A 174 5.77 2.02 9.06
C GLY A 174 5.95 2.51 10.49
N SER A 175 7.05 3.19 10.82
CA SER A 175 7.18 3.82 12.14
C SER A 175 6.16 4.94 12.36
N LEU A 176 5.85 5.74 11.33
CA LEU A 176 4.76 6.71 11.40
C LEU A 176 3.39 6.04 11.55
N GLY A 177 3.17 4.89 10.89
CA GLY A 177 1.96 4.09 11.04
C GLY A 177 1.79 3.55 12.46
N VAL A 178 2.87 3.05 13.07
CA VAL A 178 2.91 2.64 14.48
C VAL A 178 2.53 3.82 15.39
N LEU A 179 3.14 4.98 15.20
CA LEU A 179 2.81 6.18 15.99
C LEU A 179 1.35 6.59 15.84
N VAL A 180 0.79 6.56 14.63
CA VAL A 180 -0.62 6.87 14.39
C VAL A 180 -1.53 5.84 15.05
N GLY A 181 -1.20 4.54 14.95
CA GLY A 181 -1.96 3.48 15.60
C GLY A 181 -2.00 3.64 17.11
N ASP A 182 -0.88 4.00 17.71
CA ASP A 182 -0.76 4.25 19.15
C ASP A 182 -1.61 5.46 19.60
N ILE A 183 -1.50 6.58 18.88
CA ILE A 183 -2.31 7.79 19.15
C ILE A 183 -3.82 7.51 19.07
N VAL A 184 -4.24 6.63 18.15
CA VAL A 184 -5.64 6.22 17.99
C VAL A 184 -6.09 5.26 19.09
N GLY A 185 -5.16 4.68 19.86
CA GLY A 185 -5.44 3.75 20.95
C GLY A 185 -5.70 2.32 20.48
N LEU A 186 -5.05 1.88 19.40
CA LEU A 186 -5.11 0.49 18.96
C LEU A 186 -4.37 -0.43 19.94
N SER A 187 -4.77 -1.70 19.97
CA SER A 187 -4.01 -2.77 20.65
C SER A 187 -2.61 -2.95 20.04
N LEU A 188 -1.72 -3.65 20.74
CA LEU A 188 -0.37 -3.95 20.25
C LEU A 188 -0.37 -4.54 18.83
N GLY A 189 -1.26 -5.50 18.57
CA GLY A 189 -1.41 -6.07 17.24
C GLY A 189 -1.96 -5.05 16.23
N GLY A 190 -2.95 -4.26 16.62
CA GLY A 190 -3.49 -3.18 15.79
C GLY A 190 -2.46 -2.12 15.40
N VAL A 191 -1.66 -1.65 16.35
CA VAL A 191 -0.55 -0.72 16.13
C VAL A 191 0.49 -1.33 15.17
N THR A 192 0.85 -2.59 15.38
CA THR A 192 1.76 -3.32 14.50
C THR A 192 1.21 -3.40 13.08
N LEU A 193 -0.05 -3.79 12.92
CA LEU A 193 -0.72 -3.88 11.63
C LEU A 193 -0.84 -2.51 10.94
N MET A 194 -1.06 -1.44 11.70
CA MET A 194 -1.07 -0.08 11.14
C MET A 194 0.32 0.31 10.60
N GLY A 195 1.39 -0.06 11.32
CA GLY A 195 2.76 0.06 10.84
C GLY A 195 3.00 -0.74 9.56
N VAL A 196 2.51 -1.97 9.49
CA VAL A 196 2.61 -2.82 8.29
C VAL A 196 1.88 -2.20 7.10
N LEU A 197 0.64 -1.72 7.29
CA LEU A 197 -0.13 -1.07 6.23
C LEU A 197 0.64 0.14 5.69
N ALA A 198 1.09 1.04 6.57
CA ALA A 198 1.80 2.25 6.18
C ALA A 198 3.21 1.99 5.60
N GLY A 199 3.93 0.98 6.08
CA GLY A 199 5.27 0.62 5.62
C GLY A 199 5.31 -0.32 4.41
N SER A 200 4.15 -0.78 3.94
CA SER A 200 4.05 -1.69 2.79
C SER A 200 4.05 -0.95 1.44
N ALA A 201 4.06 -1.70 0.35
CA ALA A 201 3.95 -1.16 -1.00
C ALA A 201 3.12 -2.10 -1.87
N SER A 202 2.22 -1.52 -2.68
CA SER A 202 1.37 -2.27 -3.60
C SER A 202 2.14 -2.76 -4.82
N TYR A 203 1.86 -4.01 -5.20
CA TYR A 203 2.39 -4.65 -6.40
C TYR A 203 1.32 -5.45 -7.17
N ILE A 204 0.05 -5.25 -6.82
CA ILE A 204 -1.10 -5.87 -7.48
C ILE A 204 -1.98 -4.78 -8.10
N ALA A 205 -2.75 -4.04 -7.29
CA ALA A 205 -3.71 -3.07 -7.82
C ALA A 205 -3.04 -1.80 -8.36
N ALA A 206 -2.09 -1.21 -7.63
CA ALA A 206 -1.44 0.03 -8.09
C ALA A 206 -0.72 -0.16 -9.44
N PRO A 207 0.08 -1.22 -9.66
CA PRO A 207 0.64 -1.53 -10.98
C PRO A 207 -0.39 -1.73 -12.08
N ALA A 208 -1.53 -2.37 -11.77
CA ALA A 208 -2.60 -2.56 -12.75
C ALA A 208 -3.22 -1.22 -13.17
N ALA A 209 -3.48 -0.33 -12.21
CA ALA A 209 -3.98 1.02 -12.47
C ALA A 209 -2.97 1.87 -13.27
N LEU A 210 -1.68 1.79 -12.93
CA LEU A 210 -0.60 2.52 -13.62
C LEU A 210 -0.44 2.08 -15.07
N LYS A 211 -0.58 0.79 -15.38
CA LYS A 211 -0.46 0.29 -16.77
C LYS A 211 -1.46 0.96 -17.72
N THR A 212 -2.65 1.28 -17.24
CA THR A 212 -3.69 1.93 -18.04
C THR A 212 -3.59 3.46 -17.97
N SER A 213 -3.31 4.00 -16.78
CA SER A 213 -3.41 5.45 -16.52
C SER A 213 -2.10 6.22 -16.73
N VAL A 214 -0.96 5.52 -16.64
CA VAL A 214 0.40 6.09 -16.74
C VAL A 214 1.32 5.09 -17.47
N PRO A 215 1.02 4.69 -18.72
CA PRO A 215 1.73 3.62 -19.42
C PRO A 215 3.22 3.91 -19.64
N GLU A 216 3.64 5.17 -19.56
CA GLU A 216 5.04 5.59 -19.71
C GLU A 216 5.86 5.35 -18.44
N ALA A 217 5.22 5.09 -17.29
CA ALA A 217 5.93 4.73 -16.08
C ALA A 217 6.59 3.36 -16.25
N ASN A 218 7.90 3.28 -15.99
CA ASN A 218 8.68 2.08 -16.16
C ASN A 218 8.36 1.04 -15.06
N PRO A 219 7.77 -0.12 -15.40
CA PRO A 219 7.43 -1.15 -14.43
C PRO A 219 8.63 -1.71 -13.69
N SER A 220 9.82 -1.77 -14.31
CA SER A 220 11.03 -2.26 -13.66
C SER A 220 11.46 -1.39 -12.47
N ILE A 221 11.03 -0.13 -12.41
CA ILE A 221 11.31 0.74 -11.26
C ILE A 221 10.32 0.45 -10.13
N TYR A 222 9.02 0.64 -10.36
CA TYR A 222 8.05 0.57 -9.27
C TYR A 222 7.69 -0.86 -8.84
N LEU A 223 7.58 -1.83 -9.77
CA LEU A 223 7.42 -3.24 -9.44
C LEU A 223 8.73 -3.85 -8.96
N GLY A 224 9.84 -3.50 -9.61
CA GLY A 224 11.14 -4.03 -9.23
C GLY A 224 11.47 -3.68 -7.79
N LEU A 225 11.21 -2.43 -7.39
CA LEU A 225 11.51 -1.99 -6.03
C LEU A 225 10.51 -2.52 -4.99
N SER A 226 9.20 -2.49 -5.28
CA SER A 226 8.20 -2.98 -4.33
C SER A 226 8.31 -4.49 -4.09
N LEU A 227 8.46 -5.30 -5.15
CA LEU A 227 8.59 -6.76 -5.04
C LEU A 227 10.01 -7.22 -4.69
N GLY A 228 11.03 -6.64 -5.34
CA GLY A 228 12.41 -7.10 -5.23
C GLY A 228 13.14 -6.63 -3.98
N VAL A 229 12.68 -5.54 -3.35
CA VAL A 229 13.37 -4.92 -2.19
C VAL A 229 12.42 -4.77 -1.02
N THR A 230 11.37 -3.98 -1.16
CA THR A 230 10.51 -3.61 -0.02
C THR A 230 9.73 -4.79 0.55
N PHE A 231 9.18 -5.64 -0.32
CA PHE A 231 8.44 -6.82 0.11
C PHE A 231 9.29 -7.79 0.96
N PRO A 232 10.44 -8.31 0.48
CA PRO A 232 11.26 -9.20 1.31
C PRO A 232 11.81 -8.49 2.55
N PHE A 233 12.15 -7.20 2.45
CA PHE A 233 12.55 -6.40 3.60
C PHE A 233 11.47 -6.35 4.68
N ASN A 234 10.22 -6.08 4.30
CA ASN A 234 9.12 -6.02 5.25
C ASN A 234 8.85 -7.37 5.91
N LEU A 235 8.95 -8.48 5.18
CA LEU A 235 8.75 -9.81 5.76
C LEU A 235 9.82 -10.17 6.79
N ILE A 236 11.09 -9.86 6.49
CA ILE A 236 12.23 -10.29 7.32
C ILE A 236 12.47 -9.30 8.47
N ILE A 237 12.36 -8.00 8.21
CA ILE A 237 12.76 -6.93 9.13
C ILE A 237 11.57 -6.05 9.51
N GLY A 238 10.77 -5.62 8.54
CA GLY A 238 9.70 -4.63 8.77
C GLY A 238 8.68 -5.10 9.82
N ILE A 239 8.06 -6.26 9.62
CA ILE A 239 7.03 -6.78 10.54
C ILE A 239 7.56 -6.92 11.98
N PRO A 240 8.69 -7.62 12.23
CA PRO A 240 9.27 -7.66 13.57
C PRO A 240 9.64 -6.26 14.12
N ALA A 241 10.19 -5.38 13.28
CA ALA A 241 10.56 -4.04 13.71
C ALA A 241 9.35 -3.20 14.12
N TYR A 242 8.26 -3.21 13.37
CA TYR A 242 7.04 -2.48 13.72
C TYR A 242 6.44 -3.00 15.03
N TYR A 243 6.47 -4.31 15.24
CA TYR A 243 6.01 -4.94 16.48
C TYR A 243 6.86 -4.53 17.68
N GLU A 244 8.18 -4.53 17.55
CA GLU A 244 9.09 -4.11 18.64
C GLU A 244 9.00 -2.59 18.91
N ILE A 245 8.81 -1.77 17.89
CA ILE A 245 8.54 -0.33 18.08
C ILE A 245 7.21 -0.14 18.80
N ALA A 246 6.17 -0.88 18.43
CA ALA A 246 4.86 -0.82 19.08
C ALA A 246 4.94 -1.21 20.56
N LYS A 247 5.66 -2.29 20.89
CA LYS A 247 5.92 -2.70 22.28
C LYS A 247 6.68 -1.66 23.09
N TRP A 248 7.58 -0.91 22.46
CA TRP A 248 8.39 0.07 23.17
C TRP A 248 7.61 1.35 23.50
N ILE A 249 6.58 1.66 22.72
CA ILE A 249 5.76 2.87 22.88
C ILE A 249 4.55 2.62 23.80
N GLN A 250 4.06 1.37 23.86
CA GLN A 250 2.93 0.97 24.70
C GLN A 250 3.29 0.50 26.12
#